data_AF-A0A1Q4BHP4-F1
#
_entry.id   AF-A0A1Q4BHP4-F1
#
_cell.length_a   1.000
_cell.length_b   1.000
_cell.length_c   1.000
_cell.angle_alpha   90.00
_cell.angle_beta   90.00
_cell.angle_gamma   90.00
#
_symmetry.space_group_name_H-M   'P 1'
#
loop_
_entity.id
_entity.type
_entity.pdbx_description
1 polymer ?
#
loop_
_entity_poly.entity_id
_entity_poly.type
_entity_poly.pdbx_seq_one_letter_code
_entity_poly.pdbx_strand_id
1 'polypeptide(L)' 'MANQIATFFRSQPEDQAIAGTADHIHSYWNKVMRRDIYAYMDQGGAGLDPLALKALEQLRANEKN' A
#
# COMPACT_ATOMS: atom_id res chain seq x y z
N MET A 1 1.69 7.56 -6.82
CA MET A 1 0.57 6.63 -7.10
C MET A 1 0.00 6.01 -5.83
N ALA A 2 0.79 5.30 -5.00
CA ALA A 2 0.29 4.69 -3.74
C ALA A 2 -0.50 5.68 -2.85
N ASN A 3 0.04 6.89 -2.63
CA ASN A 3 -0.65 7.93 -1.86
C ASN A 3 -1.98 8.38 -2.50
N GLN A 4 -2.09 8.38 -3.82
CA GLN A 4 -3.34 8.76 -4.50
C GLN A 4 -4.41 7.70 -4.31
N ILE A 5 -4.01 6.42 -4.35
CA ILE A 5 -4.89 5.29 -4.04
C ILE A 5 -5.35 5.41 -2.58
N ALA A 6 -4.43 5.63 -1.64
CA ALA A 6 -4.78 5.84 -0.24
C ALA A 6 -5.74 7.03 -0.03
N THR A 7 -5.52 8.15 -0.71
CA THR A 7 -6.43 9.31 -0.66
C THR A 7 -7.85 8.96 -1.11
N PHE A 8 -8.01 8.10 -2.12
CA PHE A 8 -9.34 7.65 -2.57
C PHE A 8 -10.09 6.89 -1.46
N PHE A 9 -9.39 6.07 -0.69
CA PHE A 9 -9.99 5.26 0.39
C PHE A 9 -10.14 6.01 1.72
N ARG A 10 -9.59 7.23 1.85
CA ARG A 10 -9.52 7.99 3.12
C ARG A 10 -10.89 8.30 3.76
N SER A 11 -11.97 8.33 2.98
CA SER A 11 -13.33 8.55 3.51
C SER A 11 -13.93 7.34 4.21
N GLN A 12 -13.33 6.16 4.05
CA GLN A 12 -13.77 4.92 4.68
C GLN A 12 -13.19 4.78 6.10
N PRO A 13 -13.76 3.92 6.96
CA PRO A 13 -13.14 3.54 8.23
C PRO A 13 -11.71 3.06 8.02
N GLU A 14 -10.80 3.36 8.96
CA GLU A 14 -9.36 3.14 8.79
C GLU A 14 -9.01 1.71 8.34
N ASP A 15 -9.56 0.69 9.00
CA ASP A 15 -9.29 -0.71 8.65
C ASP A 15 -9.75 -1.06 7.22
N GLN A 16 -10.90 -0.53 6.80
CA GLN A 16 -11.41 -0.71 5.43
C GLN A 16 -10.56 0.05 4.42
N ALA A 17 -10.09 1.24 4.79
CA ALA A 17 -9.25 2.06 3.92
C ALA A 17 -7.88 1.41 3.68
N ILE A 18 -7.29 0.80 4.73
CA ILE A 18 -6.04 0.04 4.64
C ILE A 18 -6.24 -1.18 3.73
N ALA A 19 -7.26 -2.00 4.02
CA ALA A 19 -7.55 -3.20 3.24
C ALA A 19 -7.85 -2.86 1.77
N GLY A 20 -8.73 -1.89 1.49
CA GLY A 20 -9.07 -1.47 0.13
C GLY A 20 -7.87 -0.91 -0.64
N THR A 21 -6.99 -0.16 0.02
CA THR A 21 -5.74 0.31 -0.60
C THR A 21 -4.81 -0.83 -0.94
N ALA A 22 -4.63 -1.80 -0.04
CA ALA A 22 -3.79 -2.98 -0.24
C ALA A 22 -4.32 -3.83 -1.40
N ASP A 23 -5.62 -4.11 -1.43
CA ASP A 23 -6.29 -4.91 -2.45
C ASP A 23 -6.21 -4.25 -3.84
N HIS A 24 -6.37 -2.92 -3.89
CA HIS A 24 -6.22 -2.17 -5.14
C HIS A 24 -4.79 -2.26 -5.67
N ILE A 25 -3.79 -2.05 -4.81
CA ILE A 25 -2.38 -2.19 -5.21
C ILE A 25 -2.10 -3.62 -5.68
N HIS A 26 -2.56 -4.64 -4.96
CA HIS A 26 -2.37 -6.04 -5.36
C HIS A 26 -2.99 -6.36 -6.73
N SER A 27 -4.20 -5.86 -6.98
CA SER A 27 -4.98 -6.17 -8.18
C SER A 27 -4.46 -5.48 -9.42
N TYR A 28 -3.97 -4.23 -9.30
CA TYR A 28 -3.62 -3.41 -10.45
C TYR A 28 -2.12 -3.22 -10.65
N TRP A 29 -1.29 -3.41 -9.63
CA TRP A 29 0.16 -3.30 -9.78
C TRP A 29 0.75 -4.66 -10.13
N ASN A 30 1.69 -4.67 -11.06
CA ASN A 30 2.45 -5.88 -11.36
C ASN A 30 3.47 -6.20 -10.24
N LYS A 31 4.04 -7.41 -10.27
CA LYS A 31 5.03 -7.87 -9.27
C LYS A 31 6.26 -6.96 -9.15
N VAL A 32 6.71 -6.36 -10.27
CA VAL A 32 7.88 -5.47 -10.28
C VAL A 32 7.57 -4.18 -9.52
N MET A 33 6.44 -3.55 -9.80
CA MET A 33 6.00 -2.34 -9.10
C MET A 33 5.86 -2.56 -7.60
N ARG A 34 5.32 -3.72 -7.19
CA ARG A 34 5.21 -4.08 -5.76
C ARG A 34 6.56 -4.29 -5.10
N ARG A 35 7.48 -5.00 -5.76
CA ARG A 35 8.86 -5.14 -5.30
C ARG A 35 9.55 -3.78 -5.13
N ASP A 36 9.40 -2.90 -6.11
CA ASP A 36 10.08 -1.61 -6.12
C ASP A 36 9.55 -0.69 -5.01
N ILE A 37 8.24 -0.70 -4.72
CA ILE A 37 7.68 0.06 -3.60
C ILE A 37 8.08 -0.52 -2.24
N TYR A 38 8.21 -1.85 -2.11
CA TYR A 38 8.75 -2.44 -0.88
C TYR A 38 10.21 -2.06 -0.66
N ALA A 39 11.03 -2.06 -1.72
CA ALA A 39 12.41 -1.59 -1.63
C ALA A 39 12.50 -0.10 -1.26
N TYR A 40 11.53 0.71 -1.69
CA TYR A 40 11.42 2.11 -1.28
C TYR A 40 11.03 2.25 0.20
N MET A 41 10.13 1.41 0.71
CA MET A 41 9.79 1.34 2.13
C MET A 41 11.00 0.96 2.98
N ASP A 42 11.80 -0.02 2.53
CA ASP A 42 13.01 -0.46 3.23
C ASP A 42 14.08 0.66 3.31
N GLN A 43 14.01 1.67 2.43
CA GLN A 43 14.84 2.89 2.46
C GLN A 43 14.25 4.02 3.33
N GLY A 44 13.16 3.74 4.07
CA GLY A 44 12.50 4.67 4.96
C GLY A 44 11.19 5.25 4.43
N GLY A 45 10.83 4.98 3.16
CA GLY A 45 9.49 5.29 2.64
C GLY A 45 9.11 6.77 2.69
N ALA A 46 10.08 7.68 2.60
CA ALA A 46 9.86 9.11 2.81
C ALA A 46 8.73 9.65 1.90
N GLY A 47 7.81 10.43 2.45
CA GLY A 47 6.70 11.01 1.69
C GLY A 47 5.58 10.01 1.32
N LEU A 48 5.63 8.76 1.77
CA LEU A 48 4.46 7.88 1.73
C LEU A 48 3.41 8.35 2.74
N ASP A 49 2.16 8.28 2.31
CA ASP A 49 1.03 8.52 3.19
C ASP A 49 0.96 7.42 4.27
N PRO A 50 0.66 7.74 5.54
CA PRO A 50 0.56 6.73 6.59
C PRO A 50 -0.43 5.60 6.26
N LEU A 51 -1.53 5.91 5.58
CA LEU A 51 -2.50 4.91 5.14
C LEU A 51 -1.92 4.01 4.04
N ALA A 52 -1.19 4.60 3.08
CA ALA A 52 -0.50 3.86 2.03
C ALA A 52 0.58 2.94 2.63
N LEU A 53 1.31 3.42 3.63
CA LEU A 53 2.36 2.66 4.30
C LEU A 53 1.77 1.42 4.99
N LYS A 54 0.74 1.59 5.83
CA LYS A 54 0.04 0.48 6.50
C LYS A 54 -0.52 -0.53 5.50
N ALA A 55 -1.11 -0.06 4.40
CA ALA A 55 -1.65 -0.91 3.36
C ALA A 55 -0.55 -1.74 2.65
N LEU A 56 0.60 -1.13 2.37
CA LEU A 56 1.74 -1.83 1.77
C LEU A 56 2.38 -2.83 2.75
N GLU A 57 2.43 -2.51 4.05
CA GLU A 57 2.88 -3.43 5.10
C GLU A 57 1.96 -4.67 5.17
N GLN A 58 0.64 -4.45 5.20
CA GLN A 58 -0.36 -5.52 5.17
C GLN A 58 -0.22 -6.38 3.91
N LEU A 59 -0.07 -5.75 2.73
CA LEU A 59 0.09 -6.47 1.49
C LEU A 59 1.37 -7.32 1.49
N ARG A 60 2.51 -6.77 1.94
CA ARG A 60 3.78 -7.50 2.04
C ARG A 60 3.71 -8.67 3.01
N ALA A 61 2.93 -8.56 4.09
CA ALA A 61 2.69 -9.66 5.03
C ALA A 61 1.86 -10.77 4.39
N ASN A 62 0.80 -10.41 3.65
CA ASN A 62 -0.09 -11.36 2.97
C ASN A 62 0.60 -12.12 1.84
N GLU A 63 1.51 -11.49 1.09
CA GLU A 63 2.25 -12.16 0.00
C GLU A 63 3.35 -13.10 0.48
N LYS A 64 3.75 -13.02 1.76
CA LYS A 64 4.75 -13.93 2.36
C LYS A 64 4.14 -15.23 2.88
N ASN A 65 2.81 -15.32 2.96
CA ASN A 65 2.06 -16.53 3.28
C ASN A 65 1.67 -17.28 2.01
#